data_AF-A0A961QAA6-F1
#
_entry.id   AF-A0A961QAA6-F1
#
_cell.length_a   1.000
_cell.length_b   1.000
_cell.length_c   1.000
_cell.angle_alpha   90.00
_cell.angle_beta   90.00
_cell.angle_gamma   90.00
#
_symmetry.space_group_name_H-M   'P 1'
#
loop_
_entity.id
_entity.type
_entity.pdbx_description
1 polymer ?
#
loop_
_entity_poly.entity_id
_entity_poly.type
_entity_poly.pdbx_seq_one_letter_code
_entity_poly.pdbx_strand_id
1 'polypeptide(L)'
;MAVAGAVGLGGMGNAAAQNLNAGFVLDEMTPGQRISYIQGVMDGLAYSRFLQDRPDTTVYDCIVNWYQTEHESKHRFVMRWLAKHPEKPANVLLYTIVKKECGA
;
A
#
# COMPACT_ATOMS: atom_id res chain seq x y z
N MET A 1 31.25 38.32 23.84
CA MET A 1 31.26 38.30 22.36
C MET A 1 30.70 36.95 21.92
N ALA A 2 29.52 36.97 21.30
CA ALA A 2 28.82 35.77 20.84
C ALA A 2 29.35 35.35 19.45
N VAL A 3 29.59 34.05 19.24
CA VAL A 3 29.77 33.47 17.91
C VAL A 3 28.49 32.73 17.56
N ALA A 4 27.70 33.34 16.69
CA ALA A 4 26.54 32.74 16.04
C ALA A 4 27.02 31.88 14.87
N GLY A 5 27.02 30.56 15.04
CA GLY A 5 27.20 29.60 13.95
C GLY A 5 25.85 29.24 13.36
N ALA A 6 25.52 29.79 12.20
CA ALA A 6 24.30 29.47 11.46
C ALA A 6 24.35 28.02 10.98
N VAL A 7 23.51 27.16 11.57
CA VAL A 7 23.18 25.85 11.00
C VAL A 7 22.31 26.11 9.78
N GLY A 8 22.88 25.89 8.59
CA GLY A 8 22.12 25.88 7.35
C GLY A 8 21.07 24.77 7.40
N LEU A 9 19.81 25.16 7.61
CA LEU A 9 18.63 24.33 7.36
C LEU A 9 18.50 24.15 5.84
N GLY A 10 19.36 23.30 5.28
CA GLY A 10 19.32 22.89 3.88
C GLY A 10 18.10 22.01 3.64
N GLY A 11 17.08 22.61 3.00
CA GLY A 11 16.12 21.90 2.17
C GLY A 11 15.31 20.81 2.86
N MET A 12 14.33 21.19 3.68
CA MET A 12 13.11 20.40 3.76
C MET A 12 12.45 20.49 2.38
N GLY A 13 12.85 19.61 1.47
CA GLY A 13 12.10 19.39 0.24
C GLY A 13 10.67 19.10 0.66
N ASN A 14 9.73 19.95 0.21
CA ASN A 14 8.32 19.62 0.29
C ASN A 14 8.15 18.28 -0.41
N ALA A 15 8.07 17.20 0.37
CA ALA A 15 7.50 15.96 -0.11
C ALA A 15 6.06 16.30 -0.47
N ALA A 16 5.84 16.75 -1.70
CA ALA A 16 4.50 16.91 -2.24
C ALA A 16 3.85 15.55 -2.05
N ALA A 17 2.80 15.49 -1.24
CA ALA A 17 2.04 14.27 -1.04
C ALA A 17 1.61 13.80 -2.43
N GLN A 18 2.30 12.78 -2.95
CA GLN A 18 1.90 12.17 -4.20
C GLN A 18 0.51 11.61 -3.95
N ASN A 19 -0.45 12.00 -4.77
CA ASN A 19 -1.78 11.45 -4.69
C ASN A 19 -1.69 9.99 -5.13
N LEU A 20 -1.48 9.06 -4.19
CA LEU A 20 -1.36 7.62 -4.39
C LEU A 20 -2.74 7.00 -4.73
N ASN A 21 -3.43 7.62 -5.68
CA ASN A 21 -4.63 7.09 -6.28
C ASN A 21 -4.28 5.97 -7.27
N ALA A 22 -5.31 5.24 -7.71
CA ALA A 22 -5.14 4.10 -8.59
C ALA A 22 -4.53 4.47 -9.94
N GLY A 23 -4.86 5.64 -10.50
CA GLY A 23 -4.28 6.15 -11.73
C GLY A 23 -2.76 6.35 -11.59
N PHE A 24 -2.31 7.02 -10.53
CA PHE A 24 -0.90 7.20 -10.24
C PHE A 24 -0.15 5.87 -10.12
N VAL A 25 -0.73 4.89 -9.42
CA VAL A 25 -0.13 3.55 -9.30
C VAL A 25 0.00 2.87 -10.67
N LEU A 26 -0.97 3.04 -11.57
CA LEU A 26 -0.94 2.38 -12.88
C LEU A 26 -0.02 3.08 -13.88
N ASP A 27 -0.04 4.41 -13.88
CA ASP A 27 0.53 5.23 -14.94
C ASP A 27 1.93 5.74 -14.59
N GLU A 28 2.19 6.06 -13.32
CA GLU A 28 3.44 6.71 -12.88
C GLU A 28 4.44 5.74 -12.22
N MET A 29 3.96 4.62 -11.67
CA MET A 29 4.84 3.63 -11.07
C MET A 29 5.38 2.63 -12.11
N THR A 30 6.66 2.33 -12.03
CA THR A 30 7.26 1.17 -12.71
C THR A 30 6.64 -0.15 -12.24
N PRO A 31 6.74 -1.25 -13.00
CA PRO A 31 6.21 -2.55 -12.59
C PRO A 31 6.73 -3.00 -11.21
N GLY A 32 8.02 -2.80 -10.93
CA GLY A 32 8.61 -3.12 -9.63
C GLY A 32 8.04 -2.28 -8.48
N GLN A 33 7.90 -0.96 -8.69
CA GLN A 33 7.28 -0.06 -7.70
C GLN A 33 5.83 -0.44 -7.40
N ARG A 34 5.06 -0.83 -8.43
CA ARG A 34 3.67 -1.29 -8.25
C ARG A 34 3.58 -2.52 -7.38
N ILE A 35 4.40 -3.53 -7.67
CA ILE A 35 4.43 -4.78 -6.91
C ILE A 35 4.76 -4.49 -5.45
N SER A 36 5.84 -3.74 -5.21
CA SER A 36 6.26 -3.38 -3.85
C SER A 36 5.22 -2.54 -3.12
N TYR A 37 4.54 -1.61 -3.80
CA TYR A 37 3.47 -0.81 -3.22
C TYR A 37 2.29 -1.68 -2.77
N ILE A 38 1.80 -2.57 -3.65
CA ILE A 38 0.67 -3.44 -3.34
C ILE A 38 1.02 -4.37 -2.19
N GLN A 39 2.20 -4.98 -2.24
CA GLN A 39 2.65 -5.88 -1.19
C GLN A 39 2.78 -5.15 0.16
N GLY A 40 3.37 -3.97 0.18
CA GLY A 40 3.47 -3.17 1.41
C GLY A 40 2.11 -2.81 2.01
N VAL A 41 1.10 -2.54 1.18
CA VAL A 41 -0.27 -2.33 1.66
C VAL A 41 -0.87 -3.62 2.23
N MET A 42 -0.72 -4.76 1.54
CA MET A 42 -1.22 -6.05 2.02
C MET A 42 -0.59 -6.44 3.35
N ASP A 43 0.74 -6.28 3.49
CA ASP A 43 1.48 -6.58 4.71
C ASP A 43 1.03 -5.67 5.87
N GLY A 44 0.82 -4.38 5.60
CA GLY A 44 0.30 -3.43 6.58
C GLY A 44 -1.12 -3.79 7.06
N LEU A 45 -2.01 -4.18 6.12
CA LEU A 45 -3.35 -4.64 6.46
C LEU A 45 -3.31 -5.94 7.27
N ALA A 46 -2.51 -6.93 6.85
CA ALA A 46 -2.32 -8.17 7.57
C ALA A 46 -1.85 -7.92 9.01
N TYR A 47 -0.78 -7.14 9.16
CA TYR A 47 -0.23 -6.83 10.48
C TYR A 47 -1.23 -6.10 11.38
N SER A 48 -2.02 -5.18 10.82
CA SER A 48 -3.08 -4.50 11.57
C SER A 48 -4.12 -5.48 12.13
N ARG A 49 -4.51 -6.50 11.34
CA ARG A 49 -5.43 -7.55 11.77
C ARG A 49 -4.81 -8.47 12.80
N PHE A 50 -3.54 -8.85 12.64
CA PHE A 50 -2.83 -9.63 13.65
C PHE A 50 -2.83 -8.95 15.02
N LEU A 51 -2.59 -7.63 15.08
CA LEU A 51 -2.63 -6.89 16.34
C LEU A 51 -4.01 -6.86 16.98
N GLN A 52 -5.08 -6.86 16.17
CA GLN A 52 -6.48 -6.82 16.63
C GLN A 52 -7.00 -8.19 17.05
N ASP A 53 -6.72 -9.23 16.26
CA ASP A 53 -7.36 -10.55 16.37
C ASP A 53 -6.56 -11.53 17.23
N ARG A 54 -5.33 -11.19 17.63
CA ARG A 54 -4.46 -12.07 18.43
C ARG A 54 -5.17 -12.65 19.67
N PRO A 55 -5.02 -13.96 19.95
CA PRO A 55 -4.04 -14.86 19.33
C PRO A 55 -4.48 -15.49 18.00
N ASP A 56 -5.66 -15.17 17.46
CA ASP A 56 -6.12 -15.71 16.17
C ASP A 56 -5.35 -15.08 15.00
N THR A 57 -4.71 -15.91 14.17
CA THR A 57 -3.95 -15.50 12.99
C THR A 57 -4.71 -15.73 11.68
N THR A 58 -5.94 -16.26 11.72
CA THR A 58 -6.68 -16.70 10.52
C THR A 58 -6.80 -15.60 9.47
N VAL A 59 -7.15 -14.37 9.87
CA VAL A 59 -7.29 -13.24 8.93
C VAL A 59 -5.93 -12.75 8.43
N TYR A 60 -4.93 -12.70 9.29
CA TYR A 60 -3.55 -12.36 8.91
C TYR A 60 -3.03 -13.33 7.84
N ASP A 61 -3.16 -14.63 8.09
CA ASP A 61 -2.72 -15.68 7.18
C ASP A 61 -3.50 -15.64 5.86
N CYS A 62 -4.80 -15.34 5.90
CA CYS A 62 -5.58 -15.15 4.67
C CYS A 62 -5.03 -14.01 3.81
N ILE A 63 -4.75 -12.84 4.40
CA ILE A 63 -4.29 -11.66 3.64
C ILE A 63 -2.92 -11.91 3.01
N VAL A 64 -1.98 -12.43 3.79
CA VAL A 64 -0.62 -12.75 3.31
C VAL A 64 -0.68 -13.80 2.20
N ASN A 65 -1.49 -14.86 2.38
CA ASN A 65 -1.56 -15.94 1.40
C ASN A 65 -2.38 -15.58 0.15
N TRP A 66 -3.40 -14.73 0.25
CA TRP A 66 -4.30 -14.43 -0.87
C TRP A 66 -3.55 -13.78 -2.04
N TYR A 67 -2.63 -12.86 -1.76
CA TYR A 67 -1.88 -12.18 -2.82
C TYR A 67 -0.69 -13.01 -3.33
N GLN A 68 -0.11 -13.85 -2.47
CA GLN A 68 1.02 -14.72 -2.84
C GLN A 68 0.56 -15.96 -3.63
N THR A 69 -0.63 -16.48 -3.36
CA THR A 69 -1.21 -17.62 -4.08
C THR A 69 -1.63 -17.17 -5.47
N GLU A 70 -1.16 -17.88 -6.50
CA GLU A 70 -1.39 -17.51 -7.90
C GLU A 70 -1.01 -16.05 -8.20
N HIS A 71 0.14 -15.60 -7.68
CA HIS A 71 0.57 -14.20 -7.67
C HIS A 71 0.30 -13.46 -8.99
N GLU A 72 0.58 -14.05 -10.16
CA GLU A 72 0.28 -13.39 -11.43
C GLU A 72 -1.22 -13.17 -11.70
N SER A 73 -2.07 -14.15 -11.37
CA SER A 73 -3.52 -14.07 -11.60
C SER A 73 -4.13 -13.00 -10.69
N LYS A 74 -3.69 -12.96 -9.42
CA LYS A 74 -4.09 -11.99 -8.41
C LYS A 74 -3.57 -10.60 -8.72
N HIS A 75 -2.31 -10.47 -9.14
CA HIS A 75 -1.74 -9.20 -9.57
C HIS A 75 -2.52 -8.61 -10.74
N ARG A 76 -2.82 -9.41 -11.78
CA ARG A 76 -3.67 -8.97 -12.91
C ARG A 76 -5.07 -8.57 -12.46
N PHE A 77 -5.66 -9.29 -11.50
CA PHE A 77 -6.95 -8.92 -10.93
C PHE A 77 -6.88 -7.55 -10.24
N VAL A 78 -5.87 -7.32 -9.39
CA VAL A 78 -5.65 -6.03 -8.71
C VAL A 78 -5.47 -4.90 -9.71
N MET A 79 -4.64 -5.08 -10.75
CA MET A 79 -4.44 -4.06 -11.79
C MET A 79 -5.75 -3.68 -12.48
N ARG A 80 -6.58 -4.67 -12.84
CA ARG A 80 -7.91 -4.41 -13.42
C ARG A 80 -8.86 -3.71 -12.44
N TRP A 81 -8.77 -4.02 -11.15
CA TRP A 81 -9.58 -3.37 -10.13
C TRP A 81 -9.21 -1.89 -9.97
N LEU A 82 -7.91 -1.59 -9.88
CA LEU A 82 -7.39 -0.23 -9.84
C LEU A 82 -7.81 0.56 -11.10
N ALA A 83 -7.72 -0.06 -12.29
CA ALA A 83 -8.04 0.60 -13.55
C ALA A 83 -9.53 1.02 -13.66
N LYS A 84 -10.44 0.35 -12.93
CA LYS A 84 -11.86 0.73 -12.86
C LYS A 84 -12.11 1.97 -12.00
N HIS A 85 -11.15 2.36 -11.17
CA HIS A 85 -11.32 3.37 -10.13
C HIS A 85 -10.12 4.33 -10.05
N PRO A 86 -9.67 4.95 -11.16
CA PRO A 86 -8.39 5.68 -11.24
C PRO A 86 -8.27 6.80 -10.19
N GLU A 87 -9.37 7.49 -9.90
CA GLU A 87 -9.40 8.63 -8.96
C GLU A 87 -9.45 8.22 -7.48
N LYS A 88 -9.59 6.93 -7.16
CA LYS A 88 -9.73 6.48 -5.78
C LYS A 88 -8.36 6.15 -5.17
N PRO A 89 -8.18 6.36 -3.84
CA PRO A 89 -6.95 5.95 -3.16
C PRO A 89 -6.69 4.46 -3.35
N ALA A 90 -5.52 4.10 -3.86
CA ALA A 90 -5.24 2.71 -4.23
C ALA A 90 -5.25 1.78 -3.00
N ASN A 91 -4.71 2.24 -1.87
CA ASN A 91 -4.75 1.52 -0.60
C ASN A 91 -6.17 1.20 -0.12
N VAL A 92 -7.12 2.12 -0.30
CA VAL A 92 -8.53 1.89 0.05
C VAL A 92 -9.14 0.83 -0.86
N LEU A 93 -8.84 0.86 -2.16
CA LEU A 93 -9.29 -0.17 -3.09
C LEU A 93 -8.72 -1.55 -2.73
N LEU A 94 -7.45 -1.64 -2.34
CA LEU A 94 -6.84 -2.89 -1.86
C LEU A 94 -7.53 -3.39 -0.58
N TYR A 95 -7.84 -2.50 0.36
CA TYR A 95 -8.63 -2.85 1.55
C TYR A 95 -9.99 -3.45 1.17
N THR A 96 -10.70 -2.92 0.16
CA THR A 96 -12.00 -3.50 -0.24
C THR A 96 -11.89 -4.94 -0.74
N ILE A 97 -10.78 -5.29 -1.40
CA ILE A 97 -10.51 -6.66 -1.83
C ILE A 97 -10.28 -7.54 -0.61
N VAL A 98 -9.37 -7.13 0.28
CA VAL A 98 -9.04 -7.85 1.52
C VAL A 98 -10.28 -8.07 2.39
N LYS A 99 -11.13 -7.05 2.56
CA LYS A 99 -12.39 -7.15 3.28
C LYS A 99 -13.33 -8.20 2.67
N LYS A 100 -13.43 -8.24 1.35
CA LYS A 100 -14.29 -9.18 0.65
C LYS A 100 -13.79 -10.62 0.74
N GLU A 101 -12.49 -10.81 0.57
CA GLU A 101 -11.88 -12.15 0.42
C GLU A 101 -11.51 -12.78 1.76
N CYS A 102 -11.14 -11.97 2.76
CA CYS A 102 -10.65 -12.42 4.06
C CYS A 102 -11.48 -11.95 5.26
N GLY A 103 -12.52 -11.12 5.07
CA GLY A 103 -13.41 -10.69 6.16
C GLY A 103 -12.86 -9.59 7.08
N ALA A 104 -11.79 -8.91 6.65
CA ALA A 104 -11.07 -7.89 7.43
C ALA A 104 -11.73 -6.50 7.50
#